data_AF-F9XKU7-F1
#
_entry.id   AF-F9XKU7-F1
#
_cell.length_a   1.000
_cell.length_b   1.000
_cell.length_c   1.000
_cell.angle_alpha   90.00
_cell.angle_beta   90.00
_cell.angle_gamma   90.00
#
_symmetry.space_group_name_H-M   'P 1'
#
loop_
_entity.id
_entity.type
_entity.pdbx_description
1 polymer ?
#
loop_
_entity_poly.entity_id
_entity_poly.type
_entity_poly.pdbx_seq_one_letter_code
_entity_poly.pdbx_strand_id
1 'polypeptide(L)' 'RQAVRTMVRSTVTEEDLAGEELCCGICREDFVVGGDWATLPCGHHFHSDCVTPWL' A
#
# COMPACT_ATOMS: atom_id res chain seq x y z
N ARG A 1 -2.49 -13.21 -17.94
CA ARG A 1 -2.47 -12.91 -16.49
C ARG A 1 -1.61 -11.65 -16.30
N GLN A 2 -2.18 -10.46 -16.42
CA GLN A 2 -1.43 -9.20 -16.34
C GLN A 2 -2.30 -8.20 -15.57
N ALA A 3 -2.00 -7.98 -14.29
CA ALA A 3 -2.76 -7.05 -13.45
C ALA A 3 -1.88 -6.08 -12.62
N VAL A 4 -0.55 -6.15 -12.71
CA VAL A 4 0.34 -5.47 -11.75
C VAL A 4 1.08 -4.27 -12.36
N ARG A 5 0.80 -3.89 -13.62
CA ARG A 5 1.65 -2.91 -14.33
C ARG A 5 1.40 -1.43 -13.99
N THR A 6 0.38 -1.10 -13.19
CA THR A 6 -0.01 0.30 -12.93
C THR A 6 -0.32 0.52 -11.45
N MET A 7 0.64 0.21 -10.58
CA MET A 7 0.56 0.61 -9.17
C MET A 7 0.94 2.08 -9.03
N VAL A 8 0.18 2.82 -8.23
CA VAL A 8 0.46 4.22 -7.90
C VAL A 8 1.16 4.25 -6.56
N ARG A 9 2.35 4.86 -6.49
CA ARG A 9 3.06 5.06 -5.22
C ARG A 9 2.62 6.39 -4.62
N SER A 10 2.29 6.36 -3.34
CA SER A 10 1.87 7.52 -2.56
C SER A 10 2.46 7.45 -1.15
N THR A 11 2.40 8.56 -0.43
CA THR A 11 2.85 8.64 0.96
C THR A 11 1.62 8.64 1.87
N VAL A 12 1.71 7.89 2.96
CA VAL A 12 0.66 7.80 3.98
C VAL A 12 0.63 9.11 4.77
N THR A 13 -0.53 9.74 4.85
CA THR A 13 -0.76 10.94 5.67
C THR A 13 -1.47 10.58 6.98
N GLU A 14 -1.46 11.51 7.94
CA GLU A 14 -2.24 11.32 9.19
C GLU A 14 -3.74 11.18 8.91
N GLU A 15 -4.25 11.82 7.86
CA GLU A 15 -5.66 11.74 7.45
C GLU A 15 -6.02 10.34 6.93
N ASP A 16 -5.09 9.67 6.24
CA ASP A 16 -5.30 8.31 5.73
C ASP A 16 -5.47 7.29 6.87
N LEU A 17 -4.80 7.50 8.01
CA LEU A 17 -4.85 6.63 9.20
C LEU A 17 -5.92 7.05 10.22
N ALA A 18 -6.54 8.23 10.05
CA ALA A 18 -7.53 8.76 10.99
C ALA A 18 -8.87 8.01 10.96
N GLY A 19 -9.10 7.16 9.95
CA GLY A 19 -10.40 6.51 9.70
C GLY A 19 -10.45 5.00 9.95
N GLU A 20 -9.37 4.24 9.67
CA GLU A 20 -9.36 2.77 9.74
C GLU A 20 -7.96 2.23 10.07
N GLU A 21 -7.90 1.05 10.71
CA GLU A 21 -6.66 0.27 10.89
C GLU A 21 -6.21 -0.29 9.53
N LEU A 22 -5.44 0.49 8.80
CA LEU A 22 -4.86 0.08 7.52
C LEU A 22 -3.62 -0.78 7.80
N CYS A 23 -3.70 -2.06 7.41
CA CYS A 23 -2.57 -3.00 7.48
C CYS A 23 -2.19 -3.53 6.10
N CYS A 24 -0.90 -3.82 5.93
CA CYS A 24 -0.42 -4.45 4.72
C CYS A 24 -0.77 -5.95 4.74
N GLY A 25 -1.60 -6.40 3.78
CA GLY A 25 -1.97 -7.82 3.67
C GLY A 25 -0.83 -8.81 3.35
N ILE A 26 0.38 -8.31 3.08
CA ILE A 26 1.57 -9.12 2.76
C ILE A 26 2.42 -9.36 4.01
N CYS A 27 2.91 -8.30 4.65
CA CYS A 27 3.73 -8.42 5.87
C CYS A 27 2.91 -8.43 7.17
N ARG A 28 1.62 -8.07 7.10
CA ARG A 28 0.70 -7.93 8.26
C ARG A 28 1.15 -6.87 9.27
N GLU A 29 1.85 -5.84 8.79
CA GLU A 29 2.25 -4.67 9.57
C GLU A 29 1.38 -3.47 9.19
N ASP A 30 1.17 -2.58 10.16
CA ASP A 30 0.43 -1.35 9.99
C ASP A 30 1.19 -0.32 9.16
N PHE A 31 0.46 0.54 8.46
CA PHE A 31 1.05 1.67 7.77
C PHE A 31 1.44 2.77 8.77
N VAL A 32 2.52 3.46 8.47
CA VAL A 32 3.03 4.57 9.28
C VAL A 32 2.93 5.89 8.51
N VAL A 33 2.60 6.97 9.21
CA VAL A 33 2.59 8.32 8.64
C VAL A 33 3.97 8.63 8.06
N GLY A 34 3.99 9.18 6.84
CA GLY A 34 5.22 9.46 6.10
C GLY A 34 5.85 8.23 5.44
N GLY A 35 5.34 7.03 5.69
CA GLY A 35 5.72 5.81 4.98
C GLY A 35 5.16 5.79 3.56
N ASP A 36 5.80 5.02 2.69
CA ASP A 36 5.36 4.86 1.30
C ASP A 36 4.59 3.56 1.06
N TRP A 37 3.44 3.72 0.42
CA TRP A 37 2.59 2.62 -0.01
C TRP A 37 2.33 2.65 -1.51
N ALA A 38 1.87 1.53 -2.04
CA ALA A 38 1.47 1.35 -3.39
C ALA A 38 -0.02 0.95 -3.43
N THR A 39 -0.81 1.71 -4.17
CA THR A 39 -2.21 1.42 -4.44
C THR A 39 -2.32 0.68 -5.76
N LEU A 40 -2.93 -0.51 -5.74
CA LEU A 40 -3.23 -1.27 -6.95
C LEU A 40 -4.45 -0.67 -7.67
N PRO A 41 -4.64 -0.96 -8.97
CA PRO A 41 -5.84 -0.54 -9.71
C PRO A 41 -7.15 -1.10 -9.15
N CYS A 42 -7.09 -2.11 -8.28
CA CYS A 42 -8.25 -2.63 -7.54
C CYS A 42 -8.54 -1.87 -6.23
N GLY A 43 -7.77 -0.84 -5.90
CA GLY A 43 -7.95 0.00 -4.70
C GLY A 43 -7.31 -0.53 -3.41
N HIS A 44 -6.55 -1.63 -3.47
CA HIS A 44 -5.86 -2.17 -2.29
C HIS A 44 -4.49 -1.50 -2.08
N HIS A 45 -4.14 -1.28 -0.82
CA HIS A 45 -2.90 -0.65 -0.37
C HIS A 45 -1.90 -1.68 0.16
N PHE A 46 -0.62 -1.55 -0.23
CA PHE A 46 0.48 -2.36 0.29
C PHE A 46 1.73 -1.50 0.47
N HIS A 47 2.67 -1.89 1.33
CA HIS A 47 3.98 -1.22 1.33
C HIS A 47 4.63 -1.36 -0.04
N SER A 48 5.28 -0.29 -0.51
CA SER A 48 5.98 -0.30 -1.80
C SER A 48 6.95 -1.48 -1.89
N ASP A 49 7.70 -1.76 -0.82
CA ASP A 49 8.63 -2.89 -0.74
C ASP A 49 7.93 -4.25 -0.71
N CYS A 50 6.76 -4.35 -0.09
CA CYS A 50 6.02 -5.61 0.03
C CYS A 50 5.41 -6.07 -1.31
N VAL A 51 5.00 -5.15 -2.17
CA VAL A 51 4.45 -5.48 -3.50
C VAL A 51 5.54 -5.72 -4.55
N THR A 52 6.75 -5.22 -4.31
CA THR A 52 7.91 -5.32 -5.22
C THR A 52 8.32 -6.75 -5.62
N PRO A 53 8.39 -7.76 -4.72
CA PRO A 53 8.80 -9.12 -5.10
C PRO A 53 7.80 -9.88 -5.99
N TRP A 54 6.61 -9.32 -6.23
CA TRP A 54 5.54 -9.93 -7.04
C TRP A 54 5.42 -9.31 -8.45
N LEU A 55 6.31 -8.38 -8.78
CA LEU A 55 6.57 -7.83 -10.11
C LEU A 55 7.76 -8.54 -10.77
#